data_AF-E9FHS0-F1
#
_entry.id   AF-E9FHS0-F1
#
_cell.length_a   1.000
_cell.length_b   1.000
_cell.length_c   1.000
_cell.angle_alpha   90.00
_cell.angle_beta   90.00
_cell.angle_gamma   90.00
#
_symmetry.space_group_name_H-M   'P 1'
#
loop_
_entity.id
_entity.type
_entity.pdbx_description
1 polymer ?
#
loop_
_entity_poly.entity_id
_entity_poly.type
_entity_poly.pdbx_seq_one_letter_code
_entity_poly.pdbx_strand_id
1 'polypeptide(L)' 'MLIFEGFNSDTAQYAINHLQADYKANALAKARDYRKYSNLSKTQIYDWLTSPSIDKFTKEEANYAIQHLGD' A
#
# COMPACT_ATOMS: atom_id res chain seq x y z
N MET A 1 -9.25 9.01 -6.80
CA MET A 1 -8.95 8.79 -8.24
C MET A 1 -8.89 10.16 -8.89
N LEU A 2 -7.91 10.46 -9.74
CA LEU A 2 -7.71 11.81 -10.30
C LEU A 2 -8.94 12.37 -11.04
N ILE A 3 -9.81 11.49 -11.56
CA ILE A 3 -11.09 11.90 -12.16
C ILE A 3 -12.00 12.62 -11.14
N PHE A 4 -12.00 12.23 -9.87
CA PHE A 4 -12.76 12.92 -8.81
C PHE A 4 -12.19 14.30 -8.48
N GLU A 5 -10.91 14.54 -8.79
CA GLU A 5 -10.24 15.84 -8.64
C GLU A 5 -10.41 16.74 -9.89
N GLY A 6 -11.25 16.31 -10.86
CA GLY A 6 -11.55 17.09 -12.08
C GLY A 6 -10.58 16.87 -13.25
N PHE A 7 -9.62 15.95 -13.14
CA PHE A 7 -8.74 15.60 -14.27
C PHE A 7 -9.48 14.71 -15.28
N ASN A 8 -9.24 14.95 -16.58
CA ASN A 8 -9.77 14.08 -17.63
C ASN A 8 -9.11 12.69 -17.62
N SER A 9 -9.73 11.72 -18.29
CA SER A 9 -9.26 10.34 -18.39
C SER A 9 -7.81 10.23 -18.87
N ASP A 10 -7.45 11.05 -19.85
CA ASP A 10 -6.15 11.01 -20.51
C ASP A 10 -5.03 11.45 -19.55
N THR A 11 -5.29 12.50 -18.76
CA THR A 11 -4.37 12.98 -17.72
C THR A 11 -4.22 11.97 -16.61
N ALA A 12 -5.34 11.36 -16.17
CA ALA A 12 -5.30 10.31 -15.16
C ALA A 12 -4.50 9.09 -15.62
N GLN A 13 -4.70 8.65 -16.87
CA GLN A 13 -3.98 7.52 -17.45
C GLN A 13 -2.50 7.85 -17.67
N TYR A 14 -2.19 9.07 -18.12
CA TYR A 14 -0.82 9.54 -18.28
C TYR A 14 -0.06 9.48 -16.94
N ALA A 15 -0.67 9.96 -15.86
CA ALA A 15 -0.07 9.88 -14.52
C ALA A 15 0.18 8.43 -14.09
N ILE A 16 -0.77 7.51 -14.30
CA ILE A 16 -0.60 6.08 -13.99
C ILE A 16 0.56 5.48 -14.79
N ASN A 17 0.64 5.78 -16.09
CA ASN A 17 1.67 5.21 -16.98
C ASN A 17 3.09 5.71 -16.68
N HIS A 18 3.23 6.91 -16.10
CA HIS A 18 4.52 7.52 -15.80
C HIS A 18 4.86 7.50 -14.30
N LEU A 19 4.00 6.91 -13.47
CA LEU A 19 4.24 6.79 -12.04
C LEU A 19 5.34 5.74 -11.80
N GLN A 20 6.48 6.20 -11.28
CA GLN A 20 7.53 5.34 -10.75
C GLN A 20 7.37 5.24 -9.24
N ALA A 21 6.61 4.26 -8.79
CA ALA A 21 6.37 4.02 -7.37
C ALA A 21 7.02 2.71 -6.91
N ASP A 22 7.68 2.75 -5.75
CA ASP A 22 8.09 1.55 -5.03
C ASP A 22 6.97 1.14 -4.06
N TYR A 23 6.05 0.32 -4.55
CA TYR A 23 4.92 -0.15 -3.75
C TYR A 23 5.33 -1.09 -2.61
N LYS A 24 6.49 -1.76 -2.73
CA LYS A 24 7.04 -2.58 -1.63
C LYS A 24 7.51 -1.70 -0.48
N ALA A 25 8.19 -0.60 -0.79
CA ALA A 25 8.56 0.41 0.22
C ALA A 25 7.32 1.05 0.86
N ASN A 26 6.28 1.35 0.06
CA ASN A 26 5.02 1.90 0.58
C ASN A 26 4.31 0.91 1.53
N ALA A 27 4.25 -0.38 1.16
CA ALA A 27 3.67 -1.42 2.01
C ALA A 27 4.46 -1.56 3.34
N LEU A 28 5.79 -1.50 3.29
CA LEU A 28 6.63 -1.54 4.49
C LEU A 28 6.41 -0.32 5.40
N ALA A 29 6.26 0.88 4.82
CA ALA A 29 5.93 2.07 5.58
C ALA A 29 4.58 1.94 6.30
N LYS A 30 3.54 1.46 5.60
CA LYS A 30 2.22 1.20 6.20
C LYS A 30 2.26 0.13 7.29
N ALA A 31 3.03 -0.94 7.07
CA ALA A 31 3.23 -1.99 8.07
C ALA A 31 3.86 -1.43 9.36
N ARG A 32 4.85 -0.52 9.24
CA ARG A 32 5.48 0.17 10.38
C ARG A 32 4.50 1.09 11.10
N ASP A 33 3.67 1.82 10.37
CA ASP A 33 2.63 2.66 10.96
C ASP A 33 1.62 1.81 11.76
N TYR A 34 1.17 0.69 11.18
CA TYR A 34 0.29 -0.22 11.91
C TYR A 34 0.93 -0.79 13.15
N ARG A 35 2.23 -1.14 13.11
CA ARG A 35 2.94 -1.59 14.31
C ARG A 35 3.08 -0.50 15.37
N LYS A 36 3.30 0.75 14.96
CA LYS A 36 3.53 1.89 15.86
C LYS A 36 2.25 2.38 16.53
N TYR A 37 1.16 2.45 15.77
CA TYR A 37 -0.09 3.06 16.22
C TYR A 37 -1.19 2.04 16.53
N SER A 38 -0.93 0.75 16.30
CA SER A 38 -1.87 -0.33 16.59
C SER A 38 -1.13 -1.54 17.16
N ASN A 39 -1.75 -2.24 18.11
CA ASN A 39 -1.17 -3.46 18.69
C ASN A 39 -1.48 -4.68 17.81
N LEU A 40 -1.24 -4.57 16.50
CA LEU A 40 -1.51 -5.63 15.54
C LEU A 40 -0.33 -6.59 15.43
N SER A 41 -0.64 -7.89 15.37
CA SER A 41 0.32 -8.93 15.01
C SER A 41 0.76 -8.82 13.54
N LYS A 42 1.89 -9.43 13.18
CA LYS A 42 2.37 -9.50 11.78
C LYS A 42 1.30 -10.07 10.83
N THR A 43 0.52 -11.06 11.27
CA THR A 43 -0.58 -11.64 10.49
C THR A 43 -1.71 -10.63 10.27
N GLN A 44 -2.14 -9.92 11.31
CA GLN A 44 -3.19 -8.90 11.17
C GLN A 44 -2.74 -7.73 10.28
N ILE A 45 -1.46 -7.34 10.37
CA ILE A 45 -0.88 -6.33 9.49
C ILE A 45 -0.91 -6.82 8.03
N TYR A 46 -0.56 -8.08 7.77
CA TYR A 46 -0.66 -8.66 6.43
C TYR A 46 -2.09 -8.64 5.88
N ASP A 47 -3.07 -9.00 6.71
CA ASP A 47 -4.48 -9.00 6.33
C ASP A 47 -4.98 -7.59 5.99
N TRP A 48 -4.52 -6.58 6.73
CA TRP A 48 -4.87 -5.19 6.46
C TRP A 48 -4.22 -4.65 5.19
N LEU A 49 -2.93 -4.96 4.98
CA LEU A 49 -2.21 -4.57 3.76
C LEU A 49 -2.87 -5.15 2.51
N THR A 50 -3.26 -6.43 2.56
CA THR A 50 -3.89 -7.12 1.41
C THR A 50 -5.40 -6.90 1.29
N SER A 51 -6.03 -6.26 2.28
CA SER A 51 -7.47 -6.10 2.33
C SER A 51 -7.96 -5.24 1.15
N PRO A 52 -8.98 -5.72 0.39
CA PRO A 52 -9.57 -4.97 -0.70
C PRO A 52 -10.34 -3.72 -0.22
N SER A 53 -10.55 -3.56 1.09
CA SER A 53 -11.28 -2.43 1.66
C SER A 53 -10.39 -1.45 2.41
N ILE A 54 -9.12 -1.79 2.63
CA ILE A 54 -8.18 -0.97 3.42
C ILE A 54 -7.05 -0.47 2.51
N ASP A 55 -6.00 -1.26 2.32
CA ASP A 55 -4.78 -0.79 1.63
C ASP A 55 -4.59 -1.39 0.23
N LYS A 56 -5.16 -2.57 -0.07
CA LYS A 56 -5.14 -3.20 -1.41
C LYS A 56 -3.74 -3.49 -1.98
N PHE A 57 -2.71 -3.59 -1.15
CA PHE A 57 -1.40 -4.05 -1.63
C PHE A 57 -1.51 -5.48 -2.17
N THR A 58 -0.68 -5.78 -3.16
CA THR A 58 -0.51 -7.15 -3.66
C THR A 58 0.02 -8.05 -2.55
N LYS A 59 -0.16 -9.37 -2.70
CA LYS A 59 0.39 -10.34 -1.74
C LYS A 59 1.90 -10.25 -1.69
N GLU A 60 2.56 -9.99 -2.82
CA GLU A 60 4.01 -9.83 -2.94
C GLU A 60 4.52 -8.61 -2.16
N GLU A 61 3.83 -7.47 -2.25
CA GLU A 61 4.16 -6.25 -1.49
C GLU A 61 3.93 -6.42 0.00
N ALA A 62 2.81 -7.02 0.39
CA ALA A 62 2.52 -7.30 1.80
C ALA A 62 3.53 -8.31 2.40
N ASN A 63 3.87 -9.37 1.68
CA ASN A 63 4.89 -10.33 2.10
C ASN A 63 6.25 -9.66 2.28
N TYR A 64 6.65 -8.81 1.32
CA TYR A 64 7.87 -8.03 1.45
C TYR A 64 7.84 -7.16 2.72
N ALA A 65 6.74 -6.45 2.95
CA ALA A 65 6.57 -5.60 4.13
C ALA A 65 6.72 -6.39 5.44
N ILE A 66 6.06 -7.54 5.58
CA ILE A 66 6.14 -8.38 6.77
C ILE A 66 7.54 -8.94 7.01
N GLN A 67 8.22 -9.38 5.94
CA GLN A 67 9.61 -9.88 6.04
C GLN A 67 10.58 -8.81 6.54
N HIS A 68 10.32 -7.54 6.23
CA HIS A 68 11.19 -6.41 6.58
C HIS A 68 10.67 -5.57 7.76
N LEU A 69 9.57 -5.99 8.40
CA LEU A 69 8.89 -5.21 9.44
C LEU A 69 9.67 -5.13 10.77
N GLY A 70 10.76 -5.88 10.92
CA GLY A 70 11.43 -6.05 12.20
C GLY A 70 10.51 -6.73 13.23
N ASP A 71 11.03 -6.91 14.44
CA ASP A 71 10.24 -7.44 15.57
C ASP A 71 9.58 -6.33 16.37
#